data_AF-A0A920TG09-F1
#
_entry.id   AF-A0A920TG09-F1
#
_cell.length_a   1.000
_cell.length_b   1.000
_cell.length_c   1.000
_cell.angle_alpha   90.00
_cell.angle_beta   90.00
_cell.angle_gamma   90.00
#
_symmetry.space_group_name_H-M   'P 1'
#
loop_
_entity.id
_entity.type
_entity.pdbx_description
1 polymer ?
#
loop_
_entity_poly.entity_id
_entity_poly.type
_entity_poly.pdbx_seq_one_letter_code
_entity_poly.pdbx_strand_id
1 'polypeptide(L)'
;MIVTIVGNVTANKALSLVESHFGDWANKKQPDIAAAPTVQPIDYIKKQHVSIPGKTQTDIVLGYVGPKRSDPDFQSVRIANSILGVFGMYGRLGKTIRKKHGLAYYSFSRADASFGPGTWRLIAGVDPIM
;
A
#
# COMPACT_ATOMS: atom_id res chain seq x y z
N MET A 1 4.02 14.54 18.09
CA MET A 1 3.55 15.49 17.05
C MET A 1 4.43 15.32 15.82
N ILE A 2 3.86 15.42 14.62
CA ILE A 2 4.62 15.49 13.36
C ILE A 2 4.16 16.76 12.64
N VAL A 3 5.10 17.62 12.26
CA VAL A 3 4.82 18.85 11.48
C VAL A 3 5.43 18.67 10.09
N THR A 4 4.65 18.90 9.05
CA THR A 4 5.12 18.86 7.66
C THR A 4 4.87 20.21 7.01
N ILE A 5 5.93 20.82 6.48
CA ILE A 5 5.92 22.16 5.89
C ILE A 5 6.34 22.04 4.43
N VAL A 6 5.49 22.53 3.52
CA VAL A 6 5.74 22.50 2.06
C VAL A 6 5.39 23.87 1.50
N GLY A 7 6.30 24.48 0.76
CA GLY A 7 6.10 25.77 0.11
C GLY A 7 7.38 26.57 -0.05
N ASN A 8 7.25 27.83 -0.47
CA ASN A 8 8.37 28.75 -0.61
C ASN A 8 8.77 29.33 0.76
N VAL A 9 9.40 28.50 1.59
CA VAL A 9 9.88 28.86 2.93
C VAL A 9 11.27 28.30 3.15
N THR A 10 12.15 29.10 3.75
CA THR A 10 13.49 28.63 4.12
C THR A 10 13.41 27.74 5.36
N ALA A 11 14.32 26.78 5.48
CA ALA A 11 14.39 25.88 6.63
C ALA A 11 14.44 26.64 7.97
N ASN A 12 15.25 27.71 8.04
CA ASN A 12 15.36 28.52 9.25
C ASN A 12 14.05 29.21 9.62
N LYS A 13 13.36 29.82 8.64
CA LYS A 13 12.05 30.46 8.88
C LYS A 13 11.01 29.44 9.34
N ALA A 14 11.01 28.26 8.73
CA ALA A 14 10.12 27.16 9.12
C ALA A 14 10.39 26.71 10.56
N LEU A 15 11.66 26.48 10.92
CA LEU A 15 12.05 26.09 12.28
C LEU A 15 11.67 27.16 13.30
N SER A 16 11.94 28.45 13.02
CA SER A 16 11.55 29.54 13.91
C SER A 16 10.04 29.62 14.15
N LEU A 17 9.23 29.38 13.11
CA LEU A 17 7.77 29.36 13.23
C LEU A 17 7.27 28.16 14.04
N VAL A 18 7.87 26.99 13.84
CA VAL A 18 7.53 25.80 14.63
C VAL A 18 7.87 26.02 16.09
N GLU A 19 9.06 26.55 16.37
CA GLU A 19 9.50 26.87 17.73
C GLU A 19 8.59 27.92 18.38
N SER A 20 8.26 29.01 17.66
CA SER A 20 7.43 30.09 18.22
C SER A 20 5.99 29.69 18.54
N HIS A 21 5.48 28.63 17.91
CA HIS A 21 4.10 28.18 18.09
C HIS A 21 3.98 26.88 18.89
N PHE A 22 5.03 26.05 18.91
CA PHE A 22 4.99 24.71 19.49
C PHE A 22 6.21 24.36 20.36
N GLY A 23 7.16 25.27 20.59
CA GLY A 23 8.37 24.99 21.38
C GLY A 23 8.09 24.54 22.82
N ASP A 24 7.04 25.11 23.41
CA ASP A 24 6.54 24.84 24.75
C ASP A 24 5.42 23.79 24.79
N TRP A 25 5.10 23.17 23.64
CA TRP A 25 4.10 22.11 23.58
C TRP A 25 4.61 20.83 24.24
N ALA A 26 3.89 20.37 25.27
CA ALA A 26 4.17 19.11 25.96
C ALA A 26 2.92 18.23 26.08
N ASN A 27 3.03 16.97 25.66
CA ASN A 27 1.99 15.96 25.88
C ASN A 27 2.34 15.06 27.06
N LYS A 28 1.87 15.41 28.26
CA LYS A 28 2.12 14.63 29.50
C LYS A 28 1.47 13.24 29.51
N LYS A 29 0.51 12.99 28.61
CA LYS A 29 -0.18 11.70 28.44
C LYS A 29 0.18 11.05 27.11
N GLN A 30 1.39 11.31 26.61
CA GLN A 30 1.86 10.70 25.37
C GLN A 30 1.89 9.18 25.53
N PRO A 31 1.08 8.42 24.77
CA PRO A 31 1.17 6.97 24.81
C PRO A 31 2.50 6.51 24.23
N ASP A 32 2.98 5.38 24.74
CA ASP A 32 4.10 4.68 24.15
C ASP A 32 3.78 4.29 22.70
N ILE A 33 4.82 4.28 21.86
CA ILE A 33 4.68 3.80 20.48
C ILE A 33 4.38 2.31 20.55
N ALA A 34 3.20 1.93 20.06
CA ALA A 34 2.82 0.52 19.99
C ALA A 34 3.83 -0.28 19.18
N ALA A 35 4.14 -1.50 19.64
CA ALA A 35 4.99 -2.40 18.89
C ALA A 35 4.40 -2.65 17.50
N ALA A 36 5.26 -2.65 16.48
CA ALA A 36 4.82 -2.97 15.14
C ALA A 36 4.24 -4.39 15.10
N PRO A 37 3.11 -4.62 14.41
CA PRO A 37 2.59 -5.96 14.26
C PRO A 37 3.63 -6.80 13.52
N THR A 38 3.87 -8.01 14.01
CA THR A 38 4.65 -9.03 13.31
C THR A 38 3.70 -9.97 12.59
N VAL A 39 4.09 -10.39 11.40
CA VAL A 39 3.37 -11.39 10.63
C VAL A 39 4.40 -12.40 10.16
N GLN A 40 4.11 -13.67 10.39
CA GLN A 40 4.87 -14.75 9.80
C GLN A 40 4.37 -14.98 8.37
N PRO A 41 5.26 -15.16 7.39
CA PRO A 41 4.86 -15.65 6.07
C PRO A 41 4.07 -16.96 6.22
N ILE A 42 2.97 -17.07 5.50
CA ILE A 42 2.25 -18.33 5.37
C ILE A 42 2.92 -19.16 4.26
N ASP A 43 3.09 -20.45 4.51
CA ASP A 43 3.65 -21.44 3.59
C ASP A 43 2.57 -22.25 2.84
N TYR A 44 1.30 -21.88 3.04
CA TYR A 44 0.14 -22.49 2.40
C TYR A 44 -0.76 -21.46 1.72
N ILE A 45 -1.60 -21.91 0.80
CA ILE A 45 -2.59 -21.07 0.12
C ILE A 45 -3.88 -21.04 0.95
N LYS A 46 -4.26 -19.87 1.44
CA LYS A 46 -5.59 -19.62 1.99
C LYS A 46 -6.50 -19.04 0.91
N LYS A 47 -7.55 -19.77 0.54
CA LYS A 47 -8.57 -19.32 -0.42
C LYS A 47 -9.89 -19.06 0.31
N GLN A 48 -10.51 -17.93 0.01
CA GLN A 48 -11.84 -17.59 0.48
C GLN A 48 -12.65 -17.03 -0.68
N HIS A 49 -13.91 -17.43 -0.77
CA HIS A 49 -14.89 -16.86 -1.68
C HIS A 49 -16.04 -16.29 -0.86
N VAL A 50 -16.40 -15.04 -1.11
CA VAL A 50 -17.52 -14.37 -0.45
C VAL A 50 -18.49 -13.89 -1.53
N SER A 51 -19.68 -14.49 -1.54
CA SER A 51 -20.77 -14.05 -2.42
C SER A 51 -21.41 -12.79 -1.86
N ILE A 52 -21.52 -11.75 -2.70
CA ILE A 52 -22.17 -10.48 -2.35
C ILE A 52 -23.41 -10.34 -3.22
N PRO A 53 -24.63 -10.43 -2.65
CA PRO A 53 -25.87 -10.31 -3.42
C PRO A 53 -25.93 -9.01 -4.23
N GLY A 54 -26.35 -9.11 -5.49
CA GLY A 54 -26.48 -7.96 -6.39
C GLY A 54 -25.16 -7.44 -6.98
N LYS A 55 -24.00 -8.02 -6.63
CA LYS A 55 -22.72 -7.64 -7.23
C LYS A 55 -22.57 -8.29 -8.61
N THR A 56 -22.38 -7.45 -9.63
CA THR A 56 -22.31 -7.86 -11.05
C THR A 56 -20.90 -8.23 -11.53
N GLN A 57 -19.89 -8.11 -10.66
CA GLN A 57 -18.47 -8.34 -10.99
C GLN A 57 -17.79 -9.14 -9.87
N THR A 58 -16.91 -10.07 -10.23
CA THR A 58 -16.06 -10.76 -9.27
C THR A 58 -14.75 -10.00 -9.08
N ASP A 59 -14.43 -9.67 -7.83
CA ASP A 59 -13.11 -9.13 -7.46
C ASP A 59 -12.19 -10.25 -7.03
N ILE A 60 -11.14 -10.48 -7.81
CA ILE A 60 -10.05 -11.38 -7.45
C ILE A 60 -8.98 -10.56 -6.74
N VAL A 61 -8.64 -10.98 -5.51
CA VAL A 61 -7.52 -10.42 -4.75
C VAL A 61 -6.54 -11.55 -4.41
N LEU A 62 -5.32 -11.45 -4.93
CA LEU A 62 -4.20 -12.28 -4.49
C LEU A 62 -3.35 -11.44 -3.55
N GLY A 63 -3.06 -11.96 -2.35
CA GLY A 63 -2.34 -11.22 -1.32
C GLY A 63 -1.17 -12.01 -0.75
N TYR A 64 -0.05 -11.31 -0.57
CA TYR A 64 1.17 -11.80 0.04
C TYR A 64 1.58 -10.87 1.18
N VAL A 65 2.36 -11.40 2.12
CA VAL A 65 3.04 -10.59 3.14
C VAL A 65 4.10 -9.76 2.42
N GLY A 66 3.98 -8.44 2.50
CA GLY A 66 4.94 -7.49 1.96
C GLY A 66 5.97 -7.07 3.01
N PRO A 67 7.07 -6.42 2.58
CA PRO A 67 8.08 -5.91 3.49
C PRO A 67 7.52 -4.83 4.43
N LYS A 68 8.17 -4.65 5.58
CA LYS A 68 8.00 -3.44 6.40
C LYS A 68 8.72 -2.26 5.73
N ARG A 69 8.41 -1.03 6.13
CA ARG A 69 8.97 0.17 5.49
C ARG A 69 10.49 0.30 5.62
N SER A 70 11.04 -0.25 6.70
CA SER A 70 12.47 -0.28 7.04
C SER A 70 13.21 -1.51 6.49
N ASP A 71 12.51 -2.39 5.77
CA ASP A 71 13.13 -3.56 5.16
C ASP A 71 14.12 -3.15 4.06
N PRO A 72 15.34 -3.74 3.98
CA PRO A 72 16.30 -3.42 2.91
C PRO A 72 15.71 -3.64 1.50
N ASP A 73 14.80 -4.61 1.33
CA ASP A 73 14.19 -4.92 0.05
C ASP A 73 12.96 -4.06 -0.26
N PHE A 74 12.57 -3.13 0.61
CA PHE A 74 11.37 -2.32 0.41
C PHE A 74 11.38 -1.57 -0.93
N GLN A 75 12.52 -0.96 -1.31
CA GLN A 75 12.62 -0.25 -2.59
C GLN A 75 12.62 -1.21 -3.78
N SER A 76 13.30 -2.36 -3.65
CA SER A 76 13.27 -3.43 -4.65
C SER A 76 11.84 -3.91 -4.93
N VAL A 77 11.06 -4.16 -3.87
CA VAL A 77 9.64 -4.53 -3.97
C VAL A 77 8.80 -3.42 -4.59
N ARG A 78 9.07 -2.14 -4.30
CA ARG A 78 8.37 -1.02 -4.95
C ARG A 78 8.61 -0.96 -6.45
N ILE A 79 9.85 -1.18 -6.89
CA ILE A 79 10.20 -1.23 -8.31
C ILE A 79 9.51 -2.44 -8.97
N ALA A 80 9.59 -3.62 -8.34
CA ALA A 80 8.93 -4.83 -8.81
C ALA A 80 7.41 -4.63 -8.94
N ASN A 81 6.77 -4.01 -7.94
CA ASN A 81 5.35 -3.70 -7.97
C ASN A 81 5.01 -2.72 -9.11
N SER A 82 5.89 -1.75 -9.39
CA SER A 82 5.69 -0.80 -10.47
C SER A 82 5.64 -1.48 -11.84
N ILE A 83 6.60 -2.38 -12.09
CA ILE A 83 6.66 -3.22 -13.29
C ILE A 83 5.44 -4.17 -13.36
N LEU A 84 5.03 -4.72 -12.22
CA LEU A 84 3.94 -5.69 -12.15
C LEU A 84 2.60 -5.08 -12.55
N GLY A 85 2.19 -3.96 -11.95
CA GLY A 85 0.79 -3.51 -12.10
C GLY A 85 0.48 -2.06 -11.79
N VAL A 86 1.46 -1.17 -11.61
CA VAL A 86 1.17 0.26 -11.32
C VAL A 86 0.98 1.07 -12.61
N PHE A 87 1.70 0.75 -13.68
CA PHE A 87 1.66 1.51 -14.94
C PHE A 87 0.47 1.18 -15.84
N GLY A 88 -0.71 0.90 -15.26
CA GLY A 88 -1.93 0.59 -16.01
C GLY A 88 -1.70 -0.49 -17.08
N MET A 89 -1.99 -0.17 -18.35
CA MET A 89 -1.82 -1.10 -19.48
C MET A 89 -0.36 -1.41 -19.84
N TYR A 90 0.61 -0.64 -19.34
CA TYR A 90 2.05 -0.86 -19.59
C TYR A 90 2.72 -1.75 -18.55
N GLY A 91 2.08 -1.98 -17.41
CA GLY A 91 2.50 -3.00 -16.44
C GLY A 91 2.18 -4.42 -16.91
N ARG A 92 2.82 -5.44 -16.34
CA ARG A 92 2.60 -6.86 -16.71
C ARG A 92 1.14 -7.28 -16.59
N LEU A 93 0.45 -6.86 -15.53
CA LEU A 93 -0.96 -7.18 -15.30
C LEU A 93 -1.88 -6.53 -16.33
N GLY A 94 -1.77 -5.21 -16.55
CA GLY A 94 -2.60 -4.54 -17.55
C GLY A 94 -2.31 -5.00 -18.97
N LYS A 95 -1.05 -5.28 -19.32
CA LYS A 95 -0.67 -5.83 -20.62
C LYS A 95 -1.29 -7.21 -20.87
N THR A 96 -1.25 -8.10 -19.89
CA THR A 96 -1.72 -9.47 -20.06
C THR A 96 -3.24 -9.56 -19.87
N ILE A 97 -3.75 -9.16 -18.70
CA ILE A 97 -5.14 -9.40 -18.32
C ILE A 97 -6.09 -8.52 -19.13
N ARG A 98 -5.76 -7.22 -19.27
CA ARG A 98 -6.63 -6.26 -19.98
C ARG A 98 -6.36 -6.25 -21.48
N LYS A 99 -5.12 -5.96 -21.90
CA LYS A 99 -4.81 -5.73 -23.33
C LYS A 99 -4.80 -7.02 -24.14
N LYS A 100 -4.19 -8.11 -23.65
CA LYS A 100 -4.09 -9.37 -24.40
C LYS A 100 -5.35 -10.23 -24.31
N HIS A 101 -5.92 -10.36 -23.11
CA HIS A 101 -7.03 -11.30 -22.88
C HIS A 101 -8.40 -10.65 -22.71
N GLY A 102 -8.49 -9.32 -22.54
CA GLY A 102 -9.78 -8.63 -22.40
C GLY A 102 -10.60 -9.03 -21.17
N LEU A 103 -9.99 -9.65 -20.15
CA LEU A 103 -10.72 -10.29 -19.04
C LEU A 103 -11.19 -9.32 -17.97
N ALA A 104 -10.59 -8.13 -17.90
CA ALA A 104 -10.83 -7.19 -16.81
C ALA A 104 -10.81 -5.75 -17.30
N TYR A 105 -11.73 -4.93 -16.78
CA TYR A 105 -11.65 -3.49 -16.97
C TYR A 105 -10.50 -2.87 -16.17
N TYR A 106 -10.22 -3.38 -14.97
CA TYR A 106 -9.04 -3.01 -14.19
C TYR A 106 -8.26 -4.24 -13.73
N SER A 107 -6.94 -4.10 -13.75
CA SER A 107 -6.03 -5.01 -13.07
C SER A 107 -4.78 -4.26 -12.67
N PHE A 108 -4.39 -4.37 -11.40
CA PHE A 108 -3.27 -3.62 -10.83
C PHE A 108 -2.68 -4.36 -9.62
N SER A 109 -1.54 -3.86 -9.15
CA SER A 109 -0.90 -4.36 -7.94
C SER A 109 -0.50 -3.23 -7.00
N ARG A 110 -0.50 -3.53 -5.70
CA ARG A 110 -0.16 -2.58 -4.65
C ARG A 110 0.70 -3.26 -3.58
N ALA A 111 1.86 -2.69 -3.31
CA ALA A 111 2.70 -3.04 -2.19
C ALA A 111 2.61 -1.93 -1.13
N ASP A 112 1.92 -2.22 -0.04
CA ASP A 112 1.82 -1.35 1.13
C ASP A 112 2.94 -1.71 2.13
N ALA A 113 3.40 -0.75 2.90
CA ALA A 113 4.31 -0.99 4.02
C ALA A 113 4.13 0.05 5.12
N SER A 114 4.37 -0.36 6.36
CA SER A 114 4.29 0.49 7.55
C SER A 114 5.43 0.13 8.51
N PHE A 115 5.31 0.45 9.80
CA PHE A 115 6.24 0.01 10.83
C PHE A 115 6.39 -1.52 10.88
N GLY A 116 5.29 -2.25 10.65
CA GLY A 116 5.28 -3.70 10.47
C GLY A 116 5.19 -4.13 8.99
N PRO A 117 5.26 -5.44 8.71
CA PRO A 117 5.05 -5.98 7.37
C PRO A 117 3.71 -5.51 6.80
N GLY A 118 3.74 -5.05 5.55
CA GLY A 118 2.52 -4.64 4.85
C GLY A 118 1.94 -5.76 4.00
N THR A 119 1.05 -5.41 3.08
CA THR A 119 0.47 -6.35 2.12
C THR A 119 0.98 -6.06 0.72
N TRP A 120 1.37 -7.08 -0.01
CA TRP A 120 1.56 -7.00 -1.46
C TRP A 120 0.42 -7.72 -2.16
N ARG A 121 -0.43 -6.98 -2.86
CA ARG A 121 -1.67 -7.49 -3.45
C ARG A 121 -1.74 -7.25 -4.94
N LEU A 122 -2.39 -8.18 -5.63
CA LEU A 122 -2.82 -8.06 -7.01
C LEU A 122 -4.35 -8.10 -7.03
N ILE A 123 -4.95 -7.23 -7.82
CA ILE A 123 -6.40 -7.05 -7.87
C ILE A 123 -6.84 -7.06 -9.34
N ALA A 124 -7.90 -7.79 -9.65
CA ALA A 124 -8.57 -7.74 -10.94
C ALA A 124 -10.08 -7.87 -10.77
N GLY A 125 -10.81 -7.04 -11.51
CA GLY A 125 -12.26 -7.11 -11.62
C GLY A 125 -12.64 -7.86 -12.89
N VAL A 126 -13.26 -9.02 -12.76
CA VAL A 126 -13.61 -9.92 -13.88
C VAL A 126 -15.10 -10.23 -13.90
N ASP A 127 -15.58 -10.72 -15.03
CA ASP A 127 -16.94 -11.23 -15.14
C ASP A 127 -17.18 -12.36 -14.11
N PRO A 128 -18.36 -12.41 -13.47
CA PRO A 128 -18.70 -13.51 -12.58
C PRO A 128 -18.64 -14.84 -13.33
N ILE A 129 -18.05 -15.85 -12.68
CA ILE A 129 -18.16 -17.23 -13.16
C ILE A 129 -19.61 -17.65 -12.87
N MET A 130 -20.40 -17.94 -13.91
CA MET A 130 -21.71 -18.58 -13.77
C MET A 130 -21.58 -19.95 -13.11
#